data_AF-A0A6B3G419-F1
#
_entry.id   AF-A0A6B3G419-F1
#
_cell.length_a   1.000
_cell.length_b   1.000
_cell.length_c   1.000
_cell.angle_alpha   90.00
_cell.angle_beta   90.00
_cell.angle_gamma   90.00
#
_symmetry.space_group_name_H-M   'P 1'
#
loop_
_entity.id
_entity.type
_entity.pdbx_description
1 polymer ?
#
loop_
_entity_poly.entity_id
_entity_poly.type
_entity_poly.pdbx_seq_one_letter_code
_entity_poly.pdbx_strand_id
1 'polypeptide(L)'
;GEDPRAAVLFELLADVPQAAGALAAAREVVATTARHAPLHANIDLALAVLSVSRGMAPDAGETVFAVSRTAGWIAHALEEYRERPLRIRPSGQYTGPRPPQQLP
;
A
#
# COMPACT_ATOMS: atom_id res chain seq x y z
N GLY A 1 -3.50 -5.73 -14.22
CA GLY A 1 -3.82 -4.52 -15.01
C GLY A 1 -3.19 -3.33 -14.34
N GLU A 2 -3.12 -2.20 -15.03
CA GLU A 2 -2.56 -0.96 -14.48
C GLU A 2 -3.35 -0.46 -13.27
N ASP A 3 -2.65 0.10 -12.28
CA ASP A 3 -3.27 0.76 -11.13
C ASP A 3 -3.67 2.19 -11.54
N PRO A 4 -4.98 2.52 -11.58
CA PRO A 4 -5.44 3.83 -12.04
C PRO A 4 -4.94 4.97 -11.16
N ARG A 5 -4.65 4.70 -9.88
CA ARG A 5 -4.13 5.71 -8.94
C ARG A 5 -2.68 6.07 -9.28
N ALA A 6 -1.90 5.05 -9.64
CA ALA A 6 -0.52 5.22 -10.07
C ALA A 6 -0.46 5.99 -11.39
N ALA A 7 -1.33 5.62 -12.34
CA ALA A 7 -1.45 6.31 -13.63
C ALA A 7 -1.71 7.81 -13.44
N VAL A 8 -2.73 8.17 -12.66
CA VAL A 8 -3.08 9.57 -12.38
C VAL A 8 -1.91 10.32 -11.72
N LEU A 9 -1.24 9.73 -10.72
CA LEU A 9 -0.13 10.41 -10.06
C LEU A 9 1.10 10.55 -10.98
N PHE A 10 1.38 9.58 -11.84
CA PHE A 10 2.44 9.71 -12.84
C PHE A 10 2.14 10.78 -13.89
N GLU A 11 0.88 10.90 -14.33
CA GLU A 11 0.45 11.98 -15.22
C GLU A 11 0.68 13.35 -14.58
N LEU A 12 0.25 13.54 -13.33
CA LEU A 12 0.48 14.79 -12.60
C LEU A 12 1.97 15.10 -12.41
N LEU A 13 2.80 14.08 -12.17
CA LEU A 13 4.24 14.23 -12.00
C LEU A 13 4.98 14.44 -13.33
N ALA A 14 4.41 14.06 -14.47
CA ALA A 14 5.01 14.28 -15.78
C ALA A 14 5.16 15.78 -16.09
N ASP A 15 4.27 16.60 -15.56
CA ASP A 15 4.31 18.07 -15.67
C ASP A 15 5.26 18.73 -14.66
N VAL A 16 5.93 17.95 -13.80
CA VAL A 16 6.88 18.45 -12.79
C VAL A 16 8.32 18.19 -13.24
N PRO A 17 9.09 19.21 -13.70
CA PRO A 17 10.44 19.00 -14.22
C PRO A 17 11.39 18.31 -13.23
N GLN A 18 11.23 18.58 -11.93
CA GLN A 18 12.05 17.97 -10.87
C GLN A 18 11.78 16.46 -10.70
N ALA A 19 10.64 15.96 -11.20
CA ALA A 19 10.29 14.55 -11.15
C ALA A 19 10.86 13.72 -12.31
N ALA A 20 11.41 14.35 -13.37
CA ALA A 20 11.87 13.65 -14.57
C ALA A 20 12.85 12.50 -14.28
N GLY A 21 13.83 12.73 -13.38
CA GLY A 21 14.79 11.71 -12.98
C GLY A 21 14.15 10.55 -12.20
N ALA A 22 13.28 10.86 -11.24
CA ALA A 22 12.58 9.85 -10.45
C ALA A 22 11.58 9.04 -11.31
N LEU A 23 10.91 9.69 -12.27
CA LEU A 23 10.03 9.04 -13.24
C LEU A 23 10.80 8.09 -14.17
N ALA A 24 11.99 8.50 -14.64
CA ALA A 24 12.85 7.62 -15.41
C ALA A 24 13.27 6.39 -14.62
N ALA A 25 13.71 6.58 -13.37
CA ALA A 25 14.06 5.49 -12.47
C ALA A 25 12.87 4.53 -12.22
N ALA A 26 11.66 5.06 -11.98
CA ALA A 26 10.47 4.24 -11.81
C ALA A 26 10.13 3.41 -13.07
N ARG A 27 10.28 3.99 -14.27
CA ARG A 27 10.13 3.25 -15.52
C ARG A 27 11.15 2.12 -15.66
N GLU A 28 12.40 2.36 -15.30
CA GLU A 28 13.45 1.32 -15.31
C GLU A 28 13.18 0.19 -14.31
N VAL A 29 12.68 0.54 -13.11
CA VAL A 29 12.23 -0.45 -12.12
C VAL A 29 11.13 -1.31 -12.72
N VAL A 30 10.05 -0.70 -13.24
CA VAL A 30 8.93 -1.44 -13.85
C VAL A 30 9.42 -2.34 -14.99
N ALA A 31 10.21 -1.80 -15.92
CA ALA A 31 10.75 -2.57 -17.05
C ALA A 31 11.63 -3.74 -16.59
N THR A 32 12.40 -3.57 -15.52
CA THR A 32 13.24 -4.62 -14.96
C THR A 32 12.43 -5.68 -14.25
N THR A 33 11.47 -5.31 -13.42
CA THR A 33 10.63 -6.27 -12.71
C THR A 33 9.72 -7.05 -13.66
N ALA A 34 9.25 -6.41 -14.74
CA ALA A 34 8.45 -7.03 -15.79
C ALA A 34 9.14 -8.23 -16.47
N ARG A 35 10.49 -8.27 -16.48
CA ARG A 35 11.25 -9.42 -17.00
C ARG A 35 11.10 -10.69 -16.15
N HIS A 36 10.70 -10.55 -14.90
CA HIS A 36 10.63 -11.66 -13.93
C HIS A 36 9.19 -11.95 -13.46
N ALA A 37 8.31 -10.94 -13.48
CA ALA A 37 6.91 -11.08 -13.10
C ALA A 37 6.05 -10.04 -13.82
N PRO A 38 4.76 -10.32 -14.12
CA PRO A 38 3.84 -9.38 -14.78
C PRO A 38 3.33 -8.29 -13.82
N LEU A 39 4.25 -7.59 -13.17
CA LEU A 39 3.98 -6.54 -12.20
C LEU A 39 3.85 -5.19 -12.90
N HIS A 40 2.86 -4.43 -12.46
CA HIS A 40 2.62 -3.06 -12.91
C HIS A 40 2.93 -2.11 -11.75
N ALA A 41 3.27 -0.86 -12.06
CA ALA A 41 3.39 0.16 -11.04
C ALA A 41 2.08 0.31 -10.27
N ASN A 42 2.20 0.41 -8.95
CA ASN A 42 1.10 0.71 -8.05
C ASN A 42 1.27 2.13 -7.47
N ILE A 43 0.30 2.54 -6.66
CA ILE A 43 0.34 3.85 -5.99
C ILE A 43 1.58 4.06 -5.12
N ASP A 44 2.17 3.00 -4.54
CA ASP A 44 3.33 3.11 -3.67
C ASP A 44 4.58 3.52 -4.45
N LEU A 45 4.77 2.96 -5.65
CA LEU A 45 5.86 3.38 -6.55
C LEU A 45 5.65 4.83 -7.01
N ALA A 46 4.42 5.24 -7.28
CA ALA A 46 4.13 6.62 -7.66
C ALA A 46 4.37 7.61 -6.50
N LEU A 47 4.03 7.25 -5.27
CA LEU A 47 4.38 8.01 -4.06
C LEU A 47 5.89 8.08 -3.85
N ALA A 48 6.64 7.00 -4.14
CA ALA A 48 8.09 7.03 -4.08
C ALA A 48 8.68 8.04 -5.08
N VAL A 49 8.15 8.13 -6.31
CA VAL A 49 8.56 9.15 -7.28
C VAL A 49 8.30 10.56 -6.73
N LEU A 50 7.13 10.81 -6.16
CA LEU A 50 6.81 12.09 -5.53
C LEU A 50 7.82 12.43 -4.42
N SER A 51 8.04 11.51 -3.47
CA SER A 51 8.93 11.73 -2.33
C SER A 51 10.38 11.97 -2.76
N VAL A 52 10.91 11.16 -3.68
CA VAL A 52 12.28 11.30 -4.19
C VAL A 52 12.44 12.60 -4.98
N SER A 53 11.49 12.94 -5.86
CA SER A 53 11.57 14.15 -6.69
C SER A 53 11.61 15.46 -5.90
N ARG A 54 11.11 15.43 -4.65
CA ARG A 54 11.04 16.60 -3.76
C ARG A 54 11.99 16.53 -2.58
N GLY A 55 12.84 15.49 -2.50
CA GLY A 55 13.78 15.31 -1.39
C GLY A 55 13.07 15.16 -0.03
N MET A 56 11.88 14.54 -0.01
CA MET A 56 11.13 14.34 1.22
C MET A 56 11.81 13.29 2.11
N ALA A 57 11.40 13.25 3.38
CA ALA A 57 11.83 12.21 4.30
C ALA A 57 11.44 10.80 3.77
N PRO A 58 12.20 9.74 4.11
CA PRO A 58 11.96 8.39 3.60
C PRO A 58 10.56 7.82 3.91
N ASP A 59 9.92 8.30 4.97
CA ASP A 59 8.59 7.92 5.47
C ASP A 59 7.46 8.82 4.93
N ALA A 60 7.77 9.80 4.08
CA ALA A 60 6.78 10.76 3.59
C ALA A 60 5.67 10.09 2.77
N GLY A 61 5.99 9.08 1.96
CA GLY A 61 4.99 8.32 1.19
C GLY A 61 3.97 7.62 2.09
N GLU A 62 4.45 6.97 3.16
CA GLU A 62 3.60 6.33 4.17
C GLU A 62 2.75 7.37 4.92
N THR A 63 3.34 8.51 5.25
CA THR A 63 2.63 9.61 5.94
C THR A 63 1.49 10.16 5.08
N VAL A 64 1.75 10.46 3.80
CA VAL A 64 0.72 10.92 2.84
C VAL A 64 -0.39 9.88 2.71
N PHE A 65 -0.01 8.60 2.62
CA PHE A 65 -0.96 7.50 2.56
C PHE A 65 -1.84 7.43 3.81
N ALA A 66 -1.25 7.45 5.01
CA ALA A 66 -1.97 7.31 6.27
C ALA A 66 -2.95 8.47 6.51
N VAL A 67 -2.51 9.70 6.26
CA VAL A 67 -3.36 10.89 6.34
C VAL A 67 -4.54 10.79 5.37
N SER A 68 -4.28 10.43 4.11
CA SER A 68 -5.33 10.24 3.10
C SER A 68 -6.30 9.12 3.48
N ARG A 69 -5.78 7.98 3.94
CA ARG A 69 -6.57 6.78 4.24
C ARG A 69 -7.42 6.91 5.49
N THR A 70 -7.09 7.84 6.39
CA THR A 70 -7.87 8.14 7.59
C THR A 70 -9.34 8.45 7.23
N ALA A 71 -9.60 9.13 6.12
CA ALA A 71 -10.97 9.38 5.65
C ALA A 71 -11.75 8.07 5.38
N GLY A 72 -11.13 7.12 4.69
CA GLY A 72 -11.73 5.81 4.41
C GLY A 72 -11.88 4.95 5.66
N TRP A 73 -10.91 4.98 6.59
CA TRP A 73 -11.03 4.28 7.86
C TRP A 73 -12.18 4.80 8.72
N ILE A 74 -12.35 6.12 8.80
CA ILE A 74 -13.48 6.73 9.51
C ILE A 74 -14.79 6.33 8.83
N ALA A 75 -14.87 6.39 7.49
CA ALA A 75 -16.07 5.99 6.76
C ALA A 75 -16.45 4.52 7.04
N HIS A 76 -15.49 3.60 6.92
CA HIS A 76 -15.72 2.19 7.21
C HIS A 76 -16.08 1.92 8.67
N ALA A 77 -15.48 2.64 9.63
CA ALA A 77 -15.86 2.52 11.04
C ALA A 77 -17.31 2.95 11.27
N LEU A 78 -17.75 4.06 10.66
CA LEU A 78 -19.14 4.52 10.72
C LEU A 78 -20.11 3.56 10.04
N GLU A 79 -19.71 2.91 8.95
CA GLU A 79 -20.48 1.84 8.31
C GLU A 79 -20.62 0.63 9.24
N GLU A 80 -19.53 0.16 9.85
CA GLU A 80 -19.55 -0.97 10.77
C GLU A 80 -20.41 -0.71 12.01
N TYR A 81 -20.42 0.51 12.53
CA TYR A 81 -21.28 0.87 13.68
C TYR A 81 -22.79 0.77 13.39
N ARG A 82 -23.20 0.73 12.12
CA ARG A 82 -24.59 0.52 11.73
C ARG A 82 -24.95 -0.96 11.58
N GLU A 83 -23.97 -1.83 11.58
CA GLU A 83 -24.12 -3.26 11.40
C GLU A 83 -24.33 -3.98 12.75
N ARG A 84 -24.74 -5.25 12.69
CA ARG A 84 -24.84 -6.08 13.91
C ARG A 84 -23.46 -6.25 14.53
N PRO A 85 -23.26 -6.10 15.86
CA PRO A 85 -21.96 -6.29 16.48
C PRO A 85 -21.37 -7.70 16.28
N LEU A 86 -20.04 -7.81 16.32
CA LEU A 86 -19.27 -9.07 16.38
C LEU A 86 -19.42 -10.01 15.16
N ARG A 87 -19.59 -9.48 13.94
CA ARG A 87 -19.72 -10.29 12.71
C ARG A 87 -18.47 -11.09 12.37
N ILE A 88 -17.29 -10.54 12.68
CA ILE A 88 -16.00 -11.17 12.40
C ILE A 88 -15.46 -11.79 13.68
N ARG A 89 -15.46 -13.12 13.74
CA ARG A 89 -14.87 -13.91 14.84
C ARG A 89 -13.99 -15.02 14.25
N PRO A 90 -12.74 -14.72 13.86
CA PRO A 90 -11.87 -15.72 13.27
C PRO A 90 -11.50 -16.79 14.32
N SER A 91 -11.52 -18.04 13.90
CA SER A 91 -11.01 -19.18 14.68
C SER A 91 -9.68 -19.65 14.13
N GLY A 92 -8.70 -19.87 15.00
CA GLY A 92 -7.42 -20.49 14.62
C GLY A 92 -7.44 -22.01 14.77
N GLN A 93 -6.66 -22.70 13.96
CA GLN A 93 -6.30 -24.10 14.20
C GLN A 93 -5.05 -24.15 15.07
N TYR A 94 -5.13 -24.80 16.23
CA TYR A 94 -3.96 -25.02 17.08
C TYR A 94 -3.10 -26.14 16.50
N THR A 95 -1.88 -25.82 16.11
CA THR A 95 -0.88 -26.77 15.57
C THR A 95 0.29 -27.00 16.53
N GLY A 96 0.16 -26.56 17.78
CA GLY A 96 1.17 -26.80 18.82
C GLY A 96 1.08 -28.21 19.42
N PRO A 97 2.05 -28.58 20.29
CA PRO A 97 2.03 -29.87 20.97
C PRO A 97 0.79 -30.00 21.86
N ARG A 98 0.21 -31.19 21.93
CA ARG A 98 -0.88 -31.45 22.89
C ARG A 98 -0.37 -31.24 24.32
N PRO A 99 -1.18 -30.69 25.23
CA PRO A 99 -0.79 -30.55 26.63
C PRO A 99 -0.36 -31.91 27.21
N PRO A 100 0.69 -31.96 28.04
CA PRO A 100 1.08 -33.20 28.70
C PRO A 100 -0.10 -33.71 29.55
N GLN A 101 -0.26 -35.04 29.58
CA GLN A 101 -1.30 -35.70 30.38
C GLN A 101 -1.18 -35.26 31.84
N GLN A 102 -2.31 -34.91 32.48
CA GLN A 102 -2.30 -34.58 33.90
C GLN A 102 -1.77 -35.79 34.68
N LEU A 103 -0.74 -35.54 35.49
CA LEU A 103 -0.20 -36.53 36.42
C LEU A 103 -1.26 -36.84 37.50
N PRO A 104 -1.32 -38.09 38.00
CA PRO A 104 -2.29 -38.51 39.01
C PRO A 104 -2.19 -37.73 40.32
#